data_AF-A0A733TK42-F1
#
_entry.id   AF-A0A733TK42-F1
#
_cell.length_a   1.000
_cell.length_b   1.000
_cell.length_c   1.000
_cell.angle_alpha   90.00
_cell.angle_beta   90.00
_cell.angle_gamma   90.00
#
_symmetry.space_group_name_H-M   'P 1'
#
loop_
_entity.id
_entity.type
_entity.pdbx_description
1 polymer ?
#
loop_
_entity_poly.entity_id
_entity_poly.type
_entity_poly.pdbx_seq_one_letter_code
_entity_poly.pdbx_strand_id
1 'polypeptide(L)'
;IKDDLFKNRKISECLEIIDDIVKLFEESFLVIHIVTNSIDDAYKLFTVLNDRGINLTEGELLKAHTIGICSDNLSHQRTISDNWDAILKHPSKKVTDYLRWILIMLTGNNITASSVLEEYKKTVFNELISKSEIAQTVAYIRDCVERLEYISSGEWPFENNNDNKWHKSKLDLLINKLKHLHAMPLLLAASFSSENNFKHIVNETSKFFIRCKMISDLHASIFSKLYAVLALRIHKERDRFDISKLHGAFNEILLDKDPEDVRFSTNVRSLIYQKKGDNKPIKCLLMTIQENWEWLKQPCQGNSLNRLKREDQTI
;
A
#
# COMPACT_ATOMS: atom_id res chain seq x y z
N ILE A 1 35.04 17.93 10.29
CA ILE A 1 35.63 17.89 8.92
C ILE A 1 35.78 19.29 8.33
N LYS A 2 34.70 19.97 7.89
CA LYS A 2 34.81 21.31 7.26
C LYS A 2 35.47 22.35 8.18
N ASP A 3 35.10 22.35 9.46
CA ASP A 3 35.67 23.28 10.45
C ASP A 3 37.08 22.89 10.93
N ASP A 4 37.52 21.66 10.71
CA ASP A 4 38.85 21.18 11.13
C ASP A 4 39.90 21.39 10.03
N LEU A 5 39.49 21.36 8.76
CA LEU A 5 40.37 21.53 7.60
C LEU A 5 40.93 22.95 7.47
N PHE A 6 40.13 23.96 7.83
CA PHE A 6 40.44 25.37 7.62
C PHE A 6 40.65 26.18 8.91
N LYS A 7 40.57 25.55 10.09
CA LYS A 7 40.74 26.25 11.38
C LYS A 7 42.18 26.71 11.58
N ASN A 8 42.36 27.96 12.02
CA ASN A 8 43.64 28.59 12.34
C ASN A 8 44.68 28.62 11.19
N ARG A 9 44.25 28.45 9.93
CA ARG A 9 45.13 28.52 8.75
C ARG A 9 45.05 29.87 8.07
N LYS A 10 46.16 30.29 7.47
CA LYS A 10 46.19 31.52 6.66
C LYS A 10 45.48 31.27 5.33
N ILE A 11 44.95 32.33 4.72
CA ILE A 11 44.24 32.26 3.43
C ILE A 11 45.07 31.56 2.34
N SER A 12 46.40 31.79 2.32
CA SER A 12 47.32 31.13 1.39
C SER A 12 47.34 29.61 1.55
N GLU A 13 47.37 29.12 2.79
CA GLU A 13 47.38 27.69 3.11
C GLU A 13 46.04 27.04 2.78
N CYS A 14 44.92 27.78 2.93
CA CYS A 14 43.61 27.31 2.52
C CYS A 14 43.50 27.15 0.99
N LEU A 15 44.14 28.04 0.22
CA LEU A 15 44.17 27.94 -1.25
C LEU A 15 45.00 26.75 -1.73
N GLU A 16 46.13 26.47 -1.08
CA GLU A 16 46.95 25.27 -1.38
C GLU A 16 46.15 23.98 -1.13
N ILE A 17 45.42 23.89 -0.01
CA ILE A 17 44.57 22.72 0.27
C ILE A 17 43.48 22.53 -0.80
N ILE A 18 42.89 23.62 -1.29
CA ILE A 18 41.89 23.54 -2.37
C ILE A 18 42.55 23.06 -3.66
N ASP A 19 43.73 23.58 -4.00
CA ASP A 19 44.49 23.17 -5.18
C ASP A 19 44.88 21.69 -5.13
N ASP A 20 45.29 21.20 -3.95
CA ASP A 20 45.57 19.79 -3.70
C ASP A 20 44.32 18.92 -3.84
N ILE A 21 43.16 19.37 -3.37
CA ILE A 21 41.88 18.66 -3.55
C ILE A 21 41.50 18.62 -5.04
N VAL A 22 41.69 19.71 -5.78
CA VAL A 22 41.42 19.75 -7.23
C VAL A 22 42.33 18.78 -7.97
N LYS A 23 43.64 18.81 -7.70
CA LYS A 23 44.60 17.85 -8.26
C LYS A 23 44.24 16.41 -7.91
N LEU A 24 43.83 16.16 -6.66
CA LEU A 24 43.37 14.84 -6.25
C LEU A 24 42.16 14.40 -7.08
N PHE A 25 41.19 15.29 -7.32
CA PHE A 25 40.05 15.00 -8.18
C PHE A 25 40.46 14.71 -9.62
N GLU A 26 41.42 15.45 -10.18
CA GLU A 26 41.91 15.25 -11.55
C GLU A 26 42.73 13.96 -11.72
N GLU A 27 43.58 13.62 -10.74
CA GLU A 27 44.52 12.50 -10.85
C GLU A 27 43.94 11.17 -10.34
N SER A 28 43.04 11.21 -9.35
CA SER A 28 42.57 10.01 -8.65
C SER A 28 41.16 9.56 -9.02
N PHE A 29 40.38 10.37 -9.74
CA PHE A 29 39.01 10.01 -10.12
C PHE A 29 38.90 9.76 -11.61
N LEU A 30 38.47 8.56 -11.98
CA LEU A 30 38.09 8.23 -13.35
C LEU A 30 36.57 8.35 -13.51
N VAL A 31 36.13 9.32 -14.32
CA VAL A 31 34.71 9.43 -14.70
C VAL A 31 34.48 8.61 -15.97
N ILE A 32 33.71 7.53 -15.86
CA ILE A 32 33.27 6.75 -17.02
C ILE A 32 31.97 7.37 -17.54
N HIS A 33 32.04 8.04 -18.69
CA HIS A 33 30.87 8.57 -19.37
C HIS A 33 30.44 7.61 -20.48
N ILE A 34 29.25 7.03 -20.36
CA ILE A 34 28.66 6.14 -21.36
C ILE A 34 27.57 6.92 -22.10
N VAL A 35 27.76 7.11 -23.40
CA VAL A 35 26.79 7.80 -24.27
C VAL A 35 25.98 6.78 -25.05
N THR A 36 24.66 6.96 -25.08
CA THR A 36 23.75 6.12 -25.86
C THR A 36 22.80 7.03 -26.65
N ASN A 37 22.40 6.60 -27.84
CA ASN A 37 21.51 7.38 -28.71
C ASN A 37 20.03 7.05 -28.49
N SER A 38 19.73 6.07 -27.63
CA SER A 38 18.38 5.60 -27.33
C SER A 38 18.18 5.60 -25.82
N ILE A 39 17.08 6.23 -25.39
CA ILE A 39 16.68 6.26 -23.97
C ILE A 39 16.50 4.83 -23.43
N ASP A 40 15.97 3.91 -24.24
CA ASP A 40 15.78 2.51 -23.85
C ASP A 40 17.12 1.78 -23.66
N ASP A 41 18.13 2.07 -24.48
CA ASP A 41 19.45 1.46 -24.34
C ASP A 41 20.20 2.05 -23.14
N ALA A 42 20.03 3.35 -22.84
CA ALA A 42 20.48 3.96 -21.60
C ALA A 42 19.88 3.25 -20.38
N TYR A 43 18.57 2.99 -20.41
CA TYR A 43 17.89 2.27 -19.32
C TYR A 43 18.37 0.84 -19.18
N LYS A 44 18.50 0.10 -20.28
CA LYS A 44 19.04 -1.27 -20.23
C LYS A 44 20.47 -1.30 -19.68
N LEU A 45 21.33 -0.37 -20.12
CA LEU A 45 22.68 -0.23 -19.58
C LEU A 45 22.65 0.11 -18.09
N PHE A 46 21.79 1.03 -17.67
CA PHE A 46 21.62 1.40 -16.27
C PHE A 46 21.14 0.21 -15.42
N THR A 47 20.14 -0.55 -15.87
CA THR A 47 19.65 -1.74 -15.17
C THR A 47 20.74 -2.81 -15.09
N VAL A 48 21.39 -3.15 -16.19
CA VAL A 48 22.45 -4.19 -16.24
C VAL A 48 23.68 -3.82 -15.40
N LEU A 49 24.06 -2.54 -15.35
CA LEU A 49 25.15 -2.07 -14.50
C LEU A 49 24.79 -2.13 -13.02
N ASN A 50 23.55 -1.77 -12.66
CA ASN A 50 23.08 -1.82 -11.27
C ASN A 50 22.87 -3.26 -10.77
N ASP A 51 22.47 -4.20 -11.63
CA ASP A 51 22.34 -5.62 -11.30
C ASP A 51 23.68 -6.28 -10.91
N ARG A 52 24.81 -5.63 -11.21
CA ARG A 52 26.17 -6.06 -10.82
C ARG A 52 26.69 -5.40 -9.53
N GLY A 53 25.92 -4.47 -8.93
CA GLY A 53 26.27 -3.70 -7.73
C GLY A 53 25.23 -3.82 -6.61
N ILE A 54 25.00 -2.74 -5.84
CA ILE A 54 23.83 -2.68 -4.94
C ILE A 54 22.60 -2.53 -5.82
N ASN A 55 21.74 -3.55 -5.85
CA ASN A 55 20.53 -3.54 -6.66
C ASN A 55 19.66 -2.33 -6.32
N LEU A 56 19.36 -1.52 -7.33
CA LEU A 56 18.34 -0.48 -7.21
C LEU A 56 16.98 -1.13 -7.00
N THR A 57 16.20 -0.49 -6.15
CA THR A 57 14.82 -0.87 -5.85
C THR A 57 13.90 -0.54 -7.03
N GLU A 58 12.75 -1.20 -7.10
CA GLU A 58 11.77 -0.95 -8.17
C GLU A 58 11.34 0.53 -8.20
N GLY A 59 11.28 1.19 -7.04
CA GLY A 59 10.98 2.62 -6.95
C GLY A 59 12.07 3.52 -7.55
N GLU A 60 13.35 3.21 -7.32
CA GLU A 60 14.47 3.96 -7.91
C GLU A 60 14.52 3.78 -9.44
N LEU A 61 14.24 2.56 -9.92
CA LEU A 61 14.15 2.28 -11.35
C LEU A 61 12.97 3.03 -12.01
N LEU A 62 11.81 3.10 -11.34
CA LEU A 62 10.67 3.89 -11.83
C LEU A 62 10.92 5.40 -11.80
N LYS A 63 11.63 5.91 -10.78
CA LYS A 63 12.09 7.30 -10.74
C LYS A 63 12.96 7.60 -11.95
N ALA A 64 14.00 6.78 -12.17
CA ALA A 64 14.87 6.95 -13.32
C ALA A 64 14.08 6.92 -14.63
N HIS A 65 13.17 5.96 -14.80
CA HIS A 65 12.32 5.79 -15.98
C HIS A 65 11.45 7.02 -16.28
N THR A 66 10.69 7.48 -15.29
CA THR A 66 9.77 8.63 -15.46
C THR A 66 10.51 9.96 -15.66
N ILE A 67 11.69 10.12 -15.07
CA ILE A 67 12.53 11.31 -15.28
C ILE A 67 13.09 11.38 -16.70
N GLY A 68 13.59 10.28 -17.24
CA GLY A 68 14.19 10.31 -18.59
C GLY A 68 13.16 10.44 -19.71
N ILE A 69 11.93 9.95 -19.54
CA ILE A 69 10.84 10.25 -20.49
C ILE A 69 10.51 11.76 -20.50
N CYS A 70 10.68 12.44 -19.37
CA CYS A 70 10.37 13.86 -19.19
C CYS A 70 11.59 14.79 -19.29
N SER A 71 12.70 14.34 -19.88
CA SER A 71 13.98 15.08 -19.96
C SER A 71 13.85 16.49 -20.55
N ASP A 72 12.91 16.68 -21.47
CA ASP A 72 12.81 17.91 -22.27
C ASP A 72 12.02 19.04 -21.56
N ASN A 73 11.48 18.78 -20.35
CA ASN A 73 10.75 19.77 -19.57
C ASN A 73 11.22 19.80 -18.11
N LEU A 74 12.06 20.80 -17.80
CA LEU A 74 12.65 21.02 -16.48
C LEU A 74 11.62 21.15 -15.35
N SER A 75 10.44 21.76 -15.62
CA SER A 75 9.40 21.92 -14.61
C SER A 75 8.79 20.57 -14.24
N HIS A 76 8.42 19.75 -15.24
CA HIS A 76 7.89 18.41 -15.00
C HIS A 76 8.93 17.50 -14.35
N GLN A 77 10.19 17.58 -14.79
CA GLN A 77 11.28 16.80 -14.22
C GLN A 77 11.45 17.07 -12.72
N ARG A 78 11.42 18.35 -12.32
CA ARG A 78 11.52 18.75 -10.92
C ARG A 78 10.34 18.24 -10.10
N THR A 79 9.11 18.43 -10.56
CA THR A 79 7.91 17.94 -9.88
C THR A 79 7.91 16.40 -9.75
N ILE A 80 8.32 15.68 -10.79
CA ILE A 80 8.45 14.23 -10.77
C ILE A 80 9.51 13.80 -9.76
N SER A 81 10.68 14.45 -9.76
CA SER A 81 11.75 14.14 -8.80
C SER A 81 11.28 14.37 -7.36
N ASP A 82 10.69 15.53 -7.07
CA ASP A 82 10.25 15.88 -5.71
C ASP A 82 9.22 14.87 -5.17
N ASN A 83 8.28 14.42 -6.03
CA ASN A 83 7.30 13.40 -5.64
C ASN A 83 7.94 12.02 -5.43
N TRP A 84 8.89 11.61 -6.30
CA TRP A 84 9.63 10.37 -6.07
C TRP A 84 10.51 10.43 -4.83
N ASP A 85 11.14 11.57 -4.56
CA ASP A 85 11.94 11.77 -3.35
C ASP A 85 11.06 11.69 -2.10
N ALA A 86 9.81 12.14 -2.16
CA ALA A 86 8.85 11.92 -1.09
C ALA A 86 8.51 10.42 -0.91
N ILE A 87 8.27 9.69 -2.00
CA ILE A 87 7.97 8.25 -1.98
C ILE A 87 9.17 7.43 -1.46
N LEU A 88 10.39 7.76 -1.89
CA LEU A 88 11.62 7.02 -1.58
C LEU A 88 12.21 7.35 -0.20
N LYS A 89 11.62 8.29 0.55
CA LYS A 89 11.95 8.48 1.98
C LYS A 89 11.60 7.26 2.83
N HIS A 90 10.64 6.45 2.40
CA HIS A 90 10.22 5.25 3.11
C HIS A 90 11.20 4.09 2.84
N PRO A 91 11.32 3.10 3.75
CA PRO A 91 12.20 1.95 3.54
C PRO A 91 11.88 1.21 2.23
N SER A 92 12.91 0.82 1.50
CA SER A 92 12.82 0.19 0.17
C SER A 92 11.76 -0.90 0.06
N LYS A 93 11.80 -1.89 0.96
CA LYS A 93 10.83 -3.00 0.99
C LYS A 93 9.38 -2.52 1.11
N LYS A 94 9.14 -1.48 1.90
CA LYS A 94 7.82 -0.89 2.13
C LYS A 94 7.34 -0.18 0.86
N VAL A 95 8.23 0.55 0.19
CA VAL A 95 7.95 1.18 -1.11
C VAL A 95 7.58 0.12 -2.16
N THR A 96 8.33 -0.98 -2.27
CA THR A 96 8.01 -2.06 -3.22
C THR A 96 6.61 -2.66 -2.94
N ASP A 97 6.28 -2.92 -1.67
CA ASP A 97 4.95 -3.42 -1.30
C ASP A 97 3.84 -2.39 -1.62
N TYR A 98 4.09 -1.10 -1.41
CA TYR A 98 3.13 -0.04 -1.71
C TYR A 98 2.87 0.10 -3.21
N LEU A 99 3.93 0.19 -4.01
CA LEU A 99 3.86 0.23 -5.46
C LEU A 99 3.09 -0.99 -5.99
N ARG A 100 3.36 -2.17 -5.44
CA ARG A 100 2.61 -3.39 -5.76
C ARG A 100 1.13 -3.28 -5.43
N TRP A 101 0.76 -2.80 -4.24
CA TRP A 101 -0.65 -2.67 -3.85
C TRP A 101 -1.41 -1.63 -4.67
N ILE A 102 -0.74 -0.54 -5.06
CA ILE A 102 -1.28 0.47 -5.99
C ILE A 102 -1.60 -0.19 -7.34
N LEU A 103 -0.67 -0.96 -7.91
CA LEU A 103 -0.96 -1.67 -9.18
C LEU A 103 -2.10 -2.68 -9.04
N ILE A 104 -2.18 -3.43 -7.92
CA ILE A 104 -3.28 -4.37 -7.70
C ILE A 104 -4.62 -3.64 -7.69
N MET A 105 -4.68 -2.47 -7.04
CA MET A 105 -5.88 -1.62 -7.06
C MET A 105 -6.21 -1.14 -8.48
N LEU A 106 -5.22 -0.70 -9.26
CA LEU A 106 -5.44 -0.13 -10.60
C LEU A 106 -5.79 -1.17 -11.67
N THR A 107 -5.25 -2.39 -11.56
CA THR A 107 -5.40 -3.45 -12.58
C THR A 107 -6.46 -4.48 -12.20
N GLY A 108 -6.74 -4.65 -10.91
CA GLY A 108 -7.60 -5.72 -10.39
C GLY A 108 -6.99 -7.12 -10.46
N ASN A 109 -5.70 -7.23 -10.79
CA ASN A 109 -4.96 -8.48 -10.89
C ASN A 109 -3.97 -8.63 -9.73
N ASN A 110 -3.68 -9.88 -9.35
CA ASN A 110 -2.62 -10.14 -8.37
C ASN A 110 -1.26 -10.02 -9.05
N ILE A 111 -0.39 -9.18 -8.50
CA ILE A 111 0.93 -8.87 -9.05
C ILE A 111 1.98 -9.39 -8.09
N THR A 112 3.09 -9.92 -8.61
CA THR A 112 4.23 -10.38 -7.80
C THR A 112 5.22 -9.23 -7.60
N ALA A 113 5.99 -9.25 -6.51
CA ALA A 113 6.99 -8.20 -6.27
C ALA A 113 7.99 -8.06 -7.44
N SER A 114 8.40 -9.20 -8.02
CA SER A 114 9.33 -9.24 -9.16
C SER A 114 8.79 -8.67 -10.47
N SER A 115 7.47 -8.50 -10.62
CA SER A 115 6.85 -7.98 -11.85
C SER A 115 6.40 -6.52 -11.75
N VAL A 116 6.57 -5.88 -10.59
CA VAL A 116 6.08 -4.51 -10.33
C VAL A 116 6.61 -3.52 -11.35
N LEU A 117 7.92 -3.51 -11.60
CA LEU A 117 8.55 -2.56 -12.52
C LEU A 117 7.98 -2.69 -13.94
N GLU A 118 7.95 -3.91 -14.47
CA GLU A 118 7.49 -4.17 -15.84
C GLU A 118 5.99 -3.92 -15.99
N GLU A 119 5.19 -4.24 -14.99
CA GLU A 119 3.76 -3.97 -15.01
C GLU A 119 3.47 -2.46 -14.97
N TYR A 120 4.24 -1.68 -14.20
CA TYR A 120 4.15 -0.21 -14.22
C TYR A 120 4.47 0.35 -15.61
N LYS A 121 5.57 -0.07 -16.24
CA LYS A 121 5.94 0.37 -17.60
C LYS A 121 4.85 0.01 -18.61
N LYS A 122 4.29 -1.21 -18.52
CA LYS A 122 3.30 -1.71 -19.47
C LYS A 122 1.92 -1.06 -19.31
N THR A 123 1.48 -0.83 -18.07
CA THR A 123 0.09 -0.43 -17.79
C THR A 123 -0.06 1.05 -17.47
N VAL A 124 0.85 1.60 -16.66
CA VAL A 124 0.76 2.95 -16.11
C VAL A 124 1.58 3.95 -16.93
N PHE A 125 2.80 3.59 -17.31
CA PHE A 125 3.74 4.44 -18.05
C PHE A 125 4.00 3.91 -19.47
N ASN A 126 2.93 3.50 -20.16
CA ASN A 126 3.03 2.99 -21.52
C ASN A 126 3.42 4.10 -22.51
N GLU A 127 3.82 3.73 -23.74
CA GLU A 127 4.29 4.67 -24.76
C GLU A 127 3.23 5.71 -25.21
N LEU A 128 1.95 5.49 -24.87
CA LEU A 128 0.84 6.37 -25.25
C LEU A 128 0.62 7.52 -24.25
N ILE A 129 1.21 7.44 -23.04
CA ILE A 129 1.01 8.45 -22.01
C ILE A 129 1.73 9.75 -22.35
N SER A 130 1.06 10.87 -22.19
CA SER A 130 1.69 12.18 -22.38
C SER A 130 2.60 12.53 -21.20
N LYS A 131 3.62 13.37 -21.44
CA LYS A 131 4.55 13.84 -20.40
C LYS A 131 3.84 14.55 -19.22
N SER A 132 2.73 15.25 -19.49
CA SER A 132 1.94 15.89 -18.42
C SER A 132 1.20 14.86 -17.55
N GLU A 133 0.65 13.82 -18.18
CA GLU A 133 0.00 12.71 -17.48
C GLU A 133 0.99 11.90 -16.64
N ILE A 134 2.26 11.76 -17.06
CA ILE A 134 3.30 11.13 -16.23
C ILE A 134 3.47 11.90 -14.92
N ALA A 135 3.59 13.24 -14.97
CA ALA A 135 3.75 14.05 -13.76
C ALA A 135 2.54 13.94 -12.83
N GLN A 136 1.32 13.96 -13.38
CA GLN A 136 0.08 13.75 -12.61
C GLN A 136 0.01 12.35 -12.01
N THR A 137 0.44 11.34 -12.76
CA THR A 137 0.43 9.94 -12.32
C THR A 137 1.42 9.72 -11.18
N VAL A 138 2.62 10.29 -11.26
CA VAL A 138 3.61 10.22 -10.16
C VAL A 138 3.09 10.95 -8.92
N ALA A 139 2.44 12.11 -9.08
CA ALA A 139 1.77 12.80 -7.98
C ALA A 139 0.64 11.95 -7.36
N TYR A 140 -0.13 11.24 -8.18
CA TYR A 140 -1.16 10.32 -7.73
C TYR A 140 -0.59 9.10 -6.98
N ILE A 141 0.52 8.53 -7.45
CA ILE A 141 1.24 7.45 -6.75
C ILE A 141 1.69 7.94 -5.37
N ARG A 142 2.20 9.17 -5.27
CA ARG A 142 2.58 9.77 -3.99
C ARG A 142 1.39 9.86 -3.03
N ASP A 143 0.25 10.39 -3.46
CA ASP A 143 -0.97 10.45 -2.62
C ASP A 143 -1.40 9.05 -2.16
N CYS A 144 -1.31 8.04 -3.04
CA CYS A 144 -1.56 6.66 -2.64
C CYS A 144 -0.58 6.16 -1.56
N VAL A 145 0.70 6.47 -1.69
CA VAL A 145 1.74 6.09 -0.71
C VAL A 145 1.49 6.76 0.64
N GLU A 146 1.13 8.04 0.65
CA GLU A 146 0.79 8.77 1.88
C GLU A 146 -0.42 8.11 2.59
N ARG A 147 -1.48 7.78 1.85
CA ARG A 147 -2.65 7.04 2.38
C ARG A 147 -2.30 5.65 2.89
N LEU A 148 -1.46 4.91 2.16
CA LEU A 148 -0.96 3.60 2.58
C LEU A 148 -0.11 3.69 3.85
N GLU A 149 0.64 4.78 4.05
CA GLU A 149 1.39 5.02 5.29
C GLU A 149 0.46 5.13 6.49
N TYR A 150 -0.60 5.95 6.40
CA TYR A 150 -1.64 6.03 7.43
C TYR A 150 -2.27 4.66 7.70
N ILE A 151 -2.73 3.96 6.66
CA ILE A 151 -3.39 2.65 6.82
C ILE A 151 -2.42 1.62 7.44
N SER A 152 -1.16 1.59 7.00
CA SER A 152 -0.16 0.64 7.49
C SER A 152 0.26 0.88 8.94
N SER A 153 0.15 2.12 9.42
CA SER A 153 0.41 2.47 10.82
C SER A 153 -0.80 2.24 11.72
N GLY A 154 -1.94 1.82 11.16
CA GLY A 154 -3.21 1.71 11.90
C GLY A 154 -3.85 3.08 12.17
N GLU A 155 -3.42 4.12 11.48
CA GLU A 155 -3.97 5.47 11.54
C GLU A 155 -5.11 5.65 10.53
N TRP A 156 -6.00 6.60 10.82
CA TRP A 156 -7.18 6.84 9.99
C TRP A 156 -6.85 7.80 8.84
N PRO A 157 -7.11 7.47 7.56
CA PRO A 157 -6.66 8.27 6.41
C PRO A 157 -7.59 9.44 6.05
N PHE A 158 -8.44 9.88 6.98
CA PHE A 158 -9.41 10.98 6.78
C PHE A 158 -9.22 12.06 7.86
N GLU A 159 -9.53 13.31 7.53
CA GLU A 159 -9.50 14.41 8.48
C GLU A 159 -10.55 14.19 9.60
N ASN A 160 -10.10 14.27 10.85
CA ASN A 160 -10.94 13.98 12.02
C ASN A 160 -11.97 15.10 12.25
N ASN A 161 -13.26 14.82 12.03
CA ASN A 161 -14.36 15.68 12.50
C ASN A 161 -15.12 15.10 13.72
N ASN A 162 -14.97 13.81 14.04
CA ASN A 162 -15.55 13.15 15.20
C ASN A 162 -14.60 12.08 15.76
N ASP A 163 -14.75 11.70 17.03
CA ASP A 163 -13.86 10.81 17.80
C ASP A 163 -13.85 9.35 17.26
N ASN A 164 -13.25 9.12 16.08
CA ASN A 164 -13.16 7.83 15.36
C ASN A 164 -12.23 6.79 16.03
N LYS A 165 -11.96 6.91 17.34
CA LYS A 165 -11.04 6.04 18.09
C LYS A 165 -11.34 4.56 17.89
N TRP A 166 -12.62 4.20 17.83
CA TRP A 166 -13.05 2.82 17.61
C TRP A 166 -12.66 2.31 16.22
N HIS A 167 -13.00 3.04 15.15
CA HIS A 167 -12.67 2.64 13.78
C HIS A 167 -11.16 2.54 13.57
N LYS A 168 -10.40 3.48 14.15
CA LYS A 168 -8.93 3.43 14.19
C LYS A 168 -8.42 2.17 14.89
N SER A 169 -8.98 1.83 16.05
CA SER A 169 -8.62 0.62 16.80
C SER A 169 -8.89 -0.66 16.01
N LYS A 170 -9.96 -0.66 15.19
CA LYS A 170 -10.32 -1.79 14.34
C LYS A 170 -9.41 -1.94 13.13
N LEU A 171 -9.01 -0.82 12.51
CA LEU A 171 -7.99 -0.81 11.46
C LEU A 171 -6.64 -1.32 11.99
N ASP A 172 -6.21 -0.82 13.15
CA ASP A 172 -5.00 -1.30 13.84
C ASP A 172 -5.07 -2.80 14.17
N LEU A 173 -6.23 -3.28 14.64
CA LEU A 173 -6.44 -4.71 14.84
C LEU A 173 -6.23 -5.50 13.55
N LEU A 174 -6.87 -5.08 12.44
CA LEU A 174 -6.80 -5.77 11.17
C LEU A 174 -5.38 -5.81 10.59
N ILE A 175 -4.68 -4.69 10.61
CA ILE A 175 -3.39 -4.53 9.94
C ILE A 175 -2.21 -4.92 10.85
N ASN A 176 -2.16 -4.42 12.08
CA ASN A 176 -0.97 -4.60 12.94
C ASN A 176 -1.06 -5.87 13.80
N LYS A 177 -2.22 -6.13 14.40
CA LYS A 177 -2.39 -7.27 15.34
C LYS A 177 -2.66 -8.59 14.61
N LEU A 178 -3.47 -8.52 13.55
CA LEU A 178 -3.84 -9.67 12.72
C LEU A 178 -2.95 -9.82 11.48
N LYS A 179 -2.17 -8.81 11.11
CA LYS A 179 -1.22 -8.84 9.97
C LYS A 179 -1.89 -9.16 8.63
N HIS A 180 -3.11 -8.65 8.41
CA HIS A 180 -3.87 -8.91 7.19
C HIS A 180 -3.47 -7.98 6.03
N LEU A 181 -2.23 -8.12 5.56
CA LEU A 181 -1.66 -7.26 4.51
C LEU A 181 -2.32 -7.45 3.13
N HIS A 182 -3.06 -8.54 2.91
CA HIS A 182 -3.80 -8.74 1.66
C HIS A 182 -4.91 -7.70 1.47
N ALA A 183 -5.43 -7.12 2.55
CA ALA A 183 -6.47 -6.09 2.47
C ALA A 183 -5.95 -4.73 1.99
N MET A 184 -4.64 -4.51 1.93
CA MET A 184 -4.07 -3.18 1.66
C MET A 184 -4.53 -2.55 0.33
N PRO A 185 -4.59 -3.26 -0.81
CA PRO A 185 -5.14 -2.70 -2.06
C PRO A 185 -6.62 -2.32 -1.94
N LEU A 186 -7.41 -3.13 -1.21
CA LEU A 186 -8.83 -2.90 -0.99
C LEU A 186 -9.07 -1.66 -0.13
N LEU A 187 -8.31 -1.52 0.97
CA LEU A 187 -8.40 -0.38 1.88
C LEU A 187 -7.89 0.89 1.21
N LEU A 188 -6.81 0.81 0.42
CA LEU A 188 -6.35 1.95 -0.38
C LEU A 188 -7.46 2.42 -1.32
N ALA A 189 -8.10 1.51 -2.07
CA ALA A 189 -9.20 1.85 -2.96
C ALA A 189 -10.34 2.57 -2.22
N ALA A 190 -10.72 2.02 -1.06
CA ALA A 190 -11.77 2.57 -0.21
C ALA A 190 -11.42 3.94 0.39
N SER A 191 -10.13 4.23 0.63
CA SER A 191 -9.70 5.51 1.22
C SER A 191 -10.03 6.72 0.33
N PHE A 192 -10.26 6.49 -0.96
CA PHE A 192 -10.68 7.51 -1.90
C PHE A 192 -12.20 7.63 -2.08
N SER A 193 -12.97 6.87 -1.31
CA SER A 193 -14.41 7.07 -1.18
C SER A 193 -14.70 7.84 0.11
N SER A 194 -15.97 8.12 0.37
CA SER A 194 -16.41 8.76 1.59
C SER A 194 -15.95 7.99 2.83
N GLU A 195 -15.75 8.73 3.93
CA GLU A 195 -15.33 8.15 5.19
C GLU A 195 -16.28 7.03 5.66
N ASN A 196 -17.59 7.19 5.45
CA ASN A 196 -18.59 6.17 5.80
C ASN A 196 -18.42 4.89 4.97
N ASN A 197 -18.15 5.00 3.66
CA ASN A 197 -17.88 3.83 2.83
C ASN A 197 -16.61 3.11 3.31
N PHE A 198 -15.55 3.86 3.64
CA PHE A 198 -14.34 3.29 4.19
C PHE A 198 -14.59 2.56 5.52
N LYS A 199 -15.36 3.15 6.44
CA LYS A 199 -15.78 2.52 7.71
C LYS A 199 -16.46 1.17 7.48
N HIS A 200 -17.46 1.15 6.60
CA HIS A 200 -18.20 -0.08 6.27
C HIS A 200 -17.28 -1.13 5.66
N ILE A 201 -16.41 -0.76 4.72
CA ILE A 201 -15.48 -1.70 4.08
C ILE A 201 -14.49 -2.28 5.10
N VAL A 202 -13.93 -1.47 6.00
CA VAL A 202 -13.05 -1.95 7.09
C VAL A 202 -13.80 -2.95 7.98
N ASN A 203 -15.03 -2.63 8.39
CA ASN A 203 -15.84 -3.49 9.25
C ASN A 203 -16.12 -4.86 8.60
N GLU A 204 -16.58 -4.86 7.35
CA GLU A 204 -16.93 -6.10 6.65
C GLU A 204 -15.71 -6.93 6.30
N THR A 205 -14.63 -6.29 5.87
CA THR A 205 -13.36 -6.97 5.59
C THR A 205 -12.83 -7.65 6.87
N SER A 206 -12.96 -7.00 8.03
CA SER A 206 -12.55 -7.57 9.31
C SER A 206 -13.36 -8.82 9.66
N LYS A 207 -14.70 -8.76 9.57
CA LYS A 207 -15.58 -9.90 9.86
C LYS A 207 -15.31 -11.06 8.92
N PHE A 208 -15.17 -10.78 7.63
CA PHE A 208 -14.87 -11.78 6.61
C PHE A 208 -13.52 -12.44 6.87
N PHE A 209 -12.48 -11.67 7.20
CA PHE A 209 -11.16 -12.20 7.54
C PHE A 209 -11.19 -13.06 8.81
N ILE A 210 -11.86 -12.61 9.86
CA ILE A 210 -12.01 -13.38 11.11
C ILE A 210 -12.70 -14.71 10.83
N ARG A 211 -13.81 -14.70 10.09
CA ARG A 211 -14.55 -15.92 9.73
C ARG A 211 -13.71 -16.86 8.88
N CYS A 212 -13.14 -16.37 7.79
CA CYS A 212 -12.42 -17.21 6.82
C CYS A 212 -11.08 -17.68 7.36
N LYS A 213 -10.22 -16.77 7.85
CA LYS A 213 -8.85 -17.11 8.21
C LYS A 213 -8.67 -17.46 9.69
N MET A 214 -9.26 -16.70 10.61
CA MET A 214 -9.02 -16.90 12.04
C MET A 214 -9.79 -18.08 12.62
N ILE A 215 -11.03 -18.27 12.19
CA ILE A 215 -11.90 -19.33 12.72
C ILE A 215 -11.88 -20.54 11.79
N SER A 216 -12.14 -20.35 10.50
CA SER A 216 -12.24 -21.48 9.56
C SER A 216 -10.88 -21.95 9.04
N ASP A 217 -9.79 -21.22 9.27
CA ASP A 217 -8.44 -21.51 8.74
C ASP A 217 -8.40 -21.80 7.23
N LEU A 218 -9.11 -20.98 6.45
CA LEU A 218 -8.99 -21.01 5.00
C LEU A 218 -7.62 -20.49 4.55
N HIS A 219 -7.19 -20.90 3.36
CA HIS A 219 -5.92 -20.46 2.79
C HIS A 219 -5.97 -18.99 2.37
N ALA A 220 -4.89 -18.24 2.60
CA ALA A 220 -4.85 -16.79 2.39
C ALA A 220 -4.97 -16.36 0.91
N SER A 221 -4.72 -17.27 -0.04
CA SER A 221 -4.83 -17.01 -1.48
C SER A 221 -6.21 -16.58 -1.94
N ILE A 222 -7.26 -16.93 -1.18
CA ILE A 222 -8.64 -16.48 -1.43
C ILE A 222 -8.71 -14.95 -1.43
N PHE A 223 -8.01 -14.30 -0.49
CA PHE A 223 -8.02 -12.85 -0.36
C PHE A 223 -7.29 -12.17 -1.52
N SER A 224 -6.17 -12.74 -1.98
CA SER A 224 -5.36 -12.13 -3.05
C SER A 224 -6.15 -11.94 -4.34
N LYS A 225 -6.97 -12.92 -4.73
CA LYS A 225 -7.81 -12.83 -5.94
C LYS A 225 -9.05 -11.96 -5.70
N LEU A 226 -9.76 -12.21 -4.61
CA LEU A 226 -11.01 -11.53 -4.28
C LEU A 226 -10.82 -10.03 -4.10
N TYR A 227 -9.83 -9.62 -3.31
CA TYR A 227 -9.60 -8.22 -3.01
C TYR A 227 -9.02 -7.44 -4.17
N ALA A 228 -8.25 -8.06 -5.08
CA ALA A 228 -7.78 -7.39 -6.28
C ALA A 228 -8.98 -6.93 -7.13
N VAL A 229 -9.92 -7.84 -7.41
CA VAL A 229 -11.14 -7.52 -8.20
C VAL A 229 -11.99 -6.45 -7.50
N LEU A 230 -12.19 -6.57 -6.19
CA LEU A 230 -12.96 -5.60 -5.43
C LEU A 230 -12.27 -4.24 -5.32
N ALA A 231 -10.94 -4.19 -5.15
CA ALA A 231 -10.17 -2.96 -5.10
C ALA A 231 -10.34 -2.15 -6.39
N LEU A 232 -10.23 -2.80 -7.55
CA LEU A 232 -10.48 -2.15 -8.84
C LEU A 232 -11.88 -1.58 -8.94
N ARG A 233 -12.88 -2.35 -8.49
CA ARG A 233 -14.28 -1.93 -8.55
C ARG A 233 -14.57 -0.74 -7.64
N ILE A 234 -14.12 -0.80 -6.39
CA ILE A 234 -14.25 0.30 -5.42
C ILE A 234 -13.53 1.54 -5.93
N HIS A 235 -12.31 1.38 -6.46
CA HIS A 235 -11.54 2.49 -7.00
C HIS A 235 -12.23 3.18 -8.18
N LYS A 236 -12.87 2.42 -9.08
CA LYS A 236 -13.63 2.97 -10.22
C LYS A 236 -14.95 3.61 -9.81
N GLU A 237 -15.69 2.98 -8.89
CA GLU A 237 -17.02 3.45 -8.49
C GLU A 237 -16.94 4.58 -7.44
N ARG A 238 -15.86 4.67 -6.65
CA ARG A 238 -15.63 5.64 -5.56
C ARG A 238 -16.83 5.71 -4.62
N ASP A 239 -17.41 6.89 -4.42
CA ASP A 239 -18.60 7.11 -3.58
C ASP A 239 -19.86 6.38 -4.06
N ARG A 240 -19.91 6.00 -5.34
CA ARG A 240 -21.03 5.24 -5.93
C ARG A 240 -20.95 3.75 -5.64
N PHE A 241 -19.89 3.29 -4.98
CA PHE A 241 -19.74 1.88 -4.64
C PHE A 241 -20.79 1.47 -3.60
N ASP A 242 -21.57 0.44 -3.94
CA ASP A 242 -22.56 -0.14 -3.04
C ASP A 242 -21.96 -1.31 -2.25
N ILE A 243 -22.01 -1.21 -0.93
CA ILE A 243 -21.55 -2.24 0.01
C ILE A 243 -22.22 -3.61 -0.20
N SER A 244 -23.43 -3.64 -0.77
CA SER A 244 -24.12 -4.89 -1.12
C SER A 244 -23.30 -5.76 -2.08
N LYS A 245 -22.53 -5.15 -2.99
CA LYS A 245 -21.63 -5.83 -3.92
C LYS A 245 -20.47 -6.49 -3.20
N LEU A 246 -19.95 -5.84 -2.15
CA LEU A 246 -18.92 -6.41 -1.28
C LEU A 246 -19.46 -7.65 -0.56
N HIS A 247 -20.65 -7.52 0.05
CA HIS A 247 -21.30 -8.64 0.72
C HIS A 247 -21.59 -9.80 -0.23
N GLY A 248 -22.07 -9.53 -1.44
CA GLY A 248 -22.31 -10.55 -2.45
C GLY A 248 -21.05 -11.34 -2.77
N ALA A 249 -19.94 -10.64 -3.06
CA ALA A 249 -18.66 -11.29 -3.36
C ALA A 249 -18.10 -12.09 -2.17
N PHE A 250 -18.28 -11.61 -0.94
CA PHE A 250 -17.89 -12.35 0.27
C PHE A 250 -18.74 -13.61 0.45
N ASN A 251 -20.06 -13.50 0.26
CA ASN A 251 -20.99 -14.62 0.40
C ASN A 251 -20.76 -15.70 -0.66
N GLU A 252 -20.43 -15.33 -1.91
CA GLU A 252 -20.08 -16.29 -2.96
C GLU A 252 -18.89 -17.17 -2.54
N ILE A 253 -17.85 -16.58 -1.93
CA ILE A 253 -16.70 -17.33 -1.43
C ILE A 253 -17.06 -18.20 -0.23
N LEU A 254 -17.90 -17.71 0.69
CA LEU A 254 -18.35 -18.49 1.82
C LEU A 254 -19.15 -19.71 1.35
N LEU A 255 -20.07 -19.54 0.40
CA LEU A 255 -20.87 -20.62 -0.18
C LEU A 255 -20.02 -21.63 -0.95
N ASP A 256 -18.96 -21.18 -1.64
CA ASP A 256 -18.03 -22.07 -2.36
C ASP A 256 -17.15 -22.90 -1.39
N LYS A 257 -16.72 -22.31 -0.27
CA LYS A 257 -15.74 -22.95 0.64
C LYS A 257 -16.34 -23.65 1.85
N ASP A 258 -17.50 -23.21 2.31
CA ASP A 258 -18.21 -23.78 3.46
C ASP A 258 -19.75 -23.57 3.31
N PRO A 259 -20.40 -24.21 2.31
CA PRO A 259 -21.80 -23.92 1.95
C PRO A 259 -22.82 -24.07 3.09
N GLU A 260 -22.57 -24.96 4.03
CA GLU A 260 -23.46 -25.27 5.16
C GLU A 260 -22.94 -24.74 6.50
N ASP A 261 -21.91 -23.88 6.49
CA ASP A 261 -21.25 -23.35 7.68
C ASP A 261 -20.74 -24.44 8.65
N VAL A 262 -20.53 -25.66 8.17
CA VAL A 262 -20.15 -26.82 8.99
C VAL A 262 -18.75 -26.62 9.56
N ARG A 263 -17.81 -26.14 8.73
CA ARG A 263 -16.43 -25.91 9.16
C ARG A 263 -16.37 -24.75 10.14
N PHE A 264 -17.03 -23.64 9.83
CA PHE A 264 -17.13 -22.50 10.73
C PHE A 264 -17.73 -22.90 12.09
N SER A 265 -18.88 -23.56 12.08
CA SER A 265 -19.61 -23.97 13.31
C SER A 265 -18.80 -24.95 14.15
N THR A 266 -18.16 -25.94 13.53
CA THR A 266 -17.30 -26.90 14.21
C THR A 266 -16.13 -26.20 14.88
N ASN A 267 -15.46 -25.30 14.15
CA ASN A 267 -14.31 -24.58 14.69
C ASN A 267 -14.70 -23.62 15.81
N VAL A 268 -15.84 -22.93 15.70
CA VAL A 268 -16.38 -22.09 16.80
C VAL A 268 -16.58 -22.92 18.07
N ARG A 269 -17.19 -24.12 17.96
CA ARG A 269 -17.40 -25.01 19.12
C ARG A 269 -16.10 -25.53 19.71
N SER A 270 -15.04 -25.63 18.91
CA SER A 270 -13.71 -26.08 19.33
C SER A 270 -12.86 -24.99 20.00
N LEU A 271 -13.31 -23.73 19.98
CA LEU A 271 -12.56 -22.62 20.54
C LEU A 271 -12.48 -22.72 22.07
N ILE A 272 -11.26 -22.88 22.60
CA ILE A 272 -10.98 -22.97 24.03
C ILE A 272 -10.00 -21.87 24.44
N TYR A 273 -10.33 -21.14 25.51
CA TYR A 273 -9.44 -20.13 26.06
C TYR A 273 -8.20 -20.78 26.69
N GLN A 274 -7.02 -20.31 26.28
CA GLN A 274 -5.73 -20.82 26.75
C GLN A 274 -5.04 -19.79 27.65
N LYS A 275 -4.75 -20.14 28.91
CA LYS A 275 -4.10 -19.24 29.88
C LYS A 275 -2.70 -18.76 29.43
N LYS A 276 -1.99 -19.55 28.63
CA LYS A 276 -0.67 -19.25 28.05
C LYS A 276 -0.62 -19.61 26.56
N GLY A 277 -1.58 -19.13 25.77
CA GLY A 277 -1.68 -19.43 24.35
C GLY A 277 -2.27 -18.32 23.50
N ASP A 278 -2.40 -18.57 22.20
CA ASP A 278 -2.99 -17.61 21.27
C ASP A 278 -4.52 -17.62 21.40
N ASN A 279 -5.06 -16.54 21.96
CA ASN A 279 -6.50 -16.34 22.12
C ASN A 279 -7.07 -15.37 21.08
N LYS A 280 -6.30 -15.00 20.04
CA LYS A 280 -6.77 -14.05 19.01
C LYS A 280 -8.10 -14.45 18.39
N PRO A 281 -8.34 -15.72 17.96
CA PRO A 281 -9.61 -16.10 17.34
C PRO A 281 -10.81 -15.88 18.26
N ILE A 282 -10.70 -16.29 19.53
CA ILE A 282 -11.77 -16.11 20.54
C ILE A 282 -12.02 -14.64 20.82
N LYS A 283 -10.96 -13.85 21.03
CA LYS A 283 -11.09 -12.41 21.31
C LYS A 283 -11.76 -11.69 20.14
N CYS A 284 -11.35 -12.00 18.91
CA CYS A 284 -11.95 -11.40 17.71
C CYS A 284 -13.42 -11.80 17.55
N LEU A 285 -13.77 -13.06 17.82
CA LEU A 285 -15.15 -13.53 17.78
C LEU A 285 -16.01 -12.82 18.82
N LEU A 286 -15.58 -12.78 20.07
CA LEU A 286 -16.32 -12.13 21.16
C LEU A 286 -16.51 -10.63 20.92
N MET A 287 -15.46 -9.95 20.47
CA MET A 287 -15.52 -8.54 20.10
C MET A 287 -16.51 -8.33 18.94
N THR A 288 -16.49 -9.20 17.92
CA THR A 288 -17.46 -9.14 16.82
C THR A 288 -18.89 -9.35 17.32
N ILE A 289 -19.14 -10.29 18.24
CA ILE A 289 -20.48 -10.51 18.83
C ILE A 289 -20.92 -9.28 19.61
N GLN A 290 -20.04 -8.72 20.45
CA GLN A 290 -20.33 -7.53 21.25
C GLN A 290 -20.70 -6.33 20.36
N GLU A 291 -19.94 -6.07 19.30
CA GLU A 291 -20.21 -5.01 18.33
C GLU A 291 -21.58 -5.14 17.64
N ASN A 292 -22.10 -6.35 17.53
CA ASN A 292 -23.34 -6.64 16.81
C ASN A 292 -24.48 -7.05 17.74
N TRP A 293 -24.31 -6.85 19.06
CA TRP A 293 -25.21 -7.37 20.09
C TRP A 293 -26.61 -6.76 20.02
N GLU A 294 -26.72 -5.45 19.80
CA GLU A 294 -28.02 -4.77 19.70
C GLU A 294 -28.79 -5.16 18.43
N TRP A 295 -28.07 -5.53 17.36
CA TRP A 295 -28.70 -6.14 16.19
C TRP A 295 -29.15 -7.58 16.48
N LEU A 296 -28.33 -8.40 17.16
CA LEU A 296 -28.64 -9.79 17.51
C LEU A 296 -29.86 -9.96 18.42
N LYS A 297 -30.12 -8.99 19.31
CA LYS A 297 -31.25 -9.04 20.26
C LYS A 297 -32.63 -8.84 19.62
N GLN A 298 -32.71 -8.35 18.39
CA GLN A 298 -33.99 -7.99 17.80
C GLN A 298 -34.74 -9.22 17.28
N PRO A 299 -36.09 -9.28 17.45
CA PRO A 299 -36.91 -10.42 17.03
C PRO A 299 -36.97 -10.62 15.50
N CYS A 300 -36.42 -9.68 14.73
CA CYS A 300 -36.38 -9.73 13.28
C CYS A 300 -34.90 -9.71 12.85
N GLN A 301 -34.37 -10.84 12.38
CA GLN A 301 -33.07 -10.91 11.70
C GLN A 301 -33.16 -10.17 10.36
N GLY A 302 -33.20 -8.84 10.42
CA GLY A 302 -33.18 -8.00 9.23
C GLY A 302 -31.88 -8.22 8.45
N ASN A 303 -31.99 -8.15 7.13
CA ASN A 303 -30.90 -8.17 6.13
C ASN A 303 -29.61 -7.48 6.64
N SER A 304 -28.42 -7.96 6.21
CA SER A 304 -27.09 -7.43 6.60
C SER A 304 -26.95 -5.91 6.45
N LEU A 305 -27.75 -5.28 5.59
CA LEU A 305 -27.89 -3.83 5.45
C LEU A 305 -28.48 -3.11 6.68
N ASN A 306 -29.43 -3.74 7.40
CA ASN A 306 -30.00 -3.17 8.63
C ASN A 306 -29.00 -3.17 9.79
N ARG A 307 -28.05 -4.11 9.77
CA ARG A 307 -26.96 -4.19 10.74
C ARG A 307 -25.98 -3.02 10.58
N LEU A 308 -25.61 -2.67 9.34
CA LEU A 308 -24.69 -1.54 9.07
C LEU A 308 -25.17 -0.20 9.64
N LYS A 309 -26.50 0.02 9.68
CA LYS A 309 -27.10 1.25 10.24
C LYS A 309 -26.99 1.33 11.77
N ARG A 310 -26.58 0.24 12.44
CA ARG A 310 -26.63 0.08 13.91
C ARG A 310 -25.32 -0.34 14.54
N GLU A 311 -24.32 -0.74 13.75
CA GLU A 311 -22.98 -1.08 14.24
C GLU A 311 -22.32 0.06 15.04
N ASP A 312 -22.66 1.31 14.74
CA ASP A 312 -22.12 2.50 15.41
C ASP A 312 -23.02 3.02 16.56
N GLN A 313 -24.14 2.36 16.86
CA GLN A 313 -25.04 2.75 17.97
C GLN A 313 -24.66 2.10 19.31
N THR A 314 -23.72 1.15 19.26
CA THR A 314 -23.33 0.27 20.38
C THR A 314 -22.05 0.71 21.10
N ILE A 315 -21.47 1.85 20.72
CA ILE A 315 -20.19 2.37 21.23
C ILE A 315 -20.43 3.57 22.14
#